data_AF-A0AAP8HUN8-F1
#
_entry.id   AF-A0AAP8HUN8-F1
#
_cell.length_a   1.000
_cell.length_b   1.000
_cell.length_c   1.000
_cell.angle_alpha   90.00
_cell.angle_beta   90.00
_cell.angle_gamma   90.00
#
_symmetry.space_group_name_H-M   'P 1'
#
loop_
_entity.id
_entity.type
_entity.pdbx_description
1 polymer ?
#
loop_
_entity_poly.entity_id
_entity_poly.type
_entity_poly.pdbx_seq_one_letter_code
_entity_poly.pdbx_strand_id
1 'polypeptide(L)'
;CESVRALSDIITTVLGARICVSVNLPDAPLPVLLDRTQLDTALINIAVNARDAIDGHGKVTIDVEQLTSVPSVRFAAPMKGNFAAISVSDTGAGIDPSVVDRIFEPFFTTKGVGAGTGLGLSQVFGFVKQSEGEV
;
A
#
# COMPACT_ATOMS: atom_id res chain seq x y z
N CYS A 1 5.42 -5.13 -12.60
CA CYS A 1 6.81 -5.17 -12.04
C CYS A 1 7.62 -3.91 -12.38
N GLU A 2 7.73 -3.51 -13.65
CA GLU A 2 8.52 -2.31 -14.03
C GLU A 2 8.02 -1.01 -13.39
N SER A 3 6.70 -0.80 -13.32
CA SER A 3 6.14 0.39 -12.65
C SER A 3 6.56 0.49 -11.18
N VAL A 4 6.48 -0.61 -10.43
CA VAL A 4 6.88 -0.67 -9.01
C VAL A 4 8.38 -0.41 -8.86
N ARG A 5 9.22 -0.96 -9.75
CA ARG A 5 10.66 -0.71 -9.77
C ARG A 5 10.99 0.75 -10.06
N ALA A 6 10.31 1.38 -11.02
CA ALA A 6 10.54 2.80 -11.33
C ALA A 6 10.13 3.70 -10.16
N LEU A 7 9.05 3.33 -9.47
CA LEU A 7 8.55 4.11 -8.34
C LEU A 7 9.40 3.92 -7.06
N SER A 8 10.12 2.81 -6.92
CA SER A 8 10.89 2.53 -5.70
C SER A 8 11.97 3.58 -5.40
N ASP A 9 12.56 4.17 -6.44
CA ASP A 9 13.57 5.22 -6.29
C ASP A 9 12.94 6.52 -5.75
N ILE A 10 11.74 6.84 -6.24
CA ILE A 10 10.94 7.97 -5.75
C ILE A 10 10.53 7.72 -4.30
N ILE A 11 10.02 6.52 -3.99
CA ILE A 11 9.65 6.13 -2.62
C ILE A 11 10.85 6.24 -1.69
N THR A 12 12.02 5.73 -2.08
CA THR A 12 13.25 5.84 -1.30
C THR A 12 13.59 7.29 -0.97
N THR A 13 13.41 8.20 -1.93
CA THR A 13 13.63 9.64 -1.73
C THR A 13 12.61 10.24 -0.75
N VAL A 14 11.33 9.86 -0.86
CA VAL A 14 10.24 10.35 0.00
C VAL A 14 10.37 9.87 1.46
N LEU A 15 10.85 8.64 1.65
CA LEU A 15 11.03 8.04 2.98
C LEU A 15 12.31 8.54 3.67
N GLY A 16 13.30 8.95 2.89
CA GLY A 16 14.55 9.54 3.37
C GLY A 16 15.52 8.51 3.94
N ALA A 17 16.74 8.97 4.25
CA ALA A 17 17.89 8.10 4.54
C ALA A 17 17.78 7.21 5.79
N ARG A 18 16.79 7.46 6.66
CA ARG A 18 16.61 6.64 7.88
C ARG A 18 15.83 5.35 7.65
N ILE A 19 15.12 5.25 6.52
CA ILE A 19 14.27 4.10 6.20
C ILE A 19 14.90 3.34 5.04
N CYS A 20 15.17 2.05 5.27
CA CYS A 20 15.62 1.14 4.23
C CYS A 20 14.42 0.68 3.41
N VAL A 21 14.48 0.86 2.08
CA VAL A 21 13.45 0.37 1.16
C VAL A 21 13.94 -0.93 0.52
N SER A 22 13.15 -1.98 0.64
CA SER A 22 13.38 -3.29 0.01
C SER A 22 12.27 -3.55 -0.98
N VAL A 23 12.60 -4.00 -2.18
CA VAL A 23 11.61 -4.28 -3.23
C VAL A 23 11.84 -5.68 -3.76
N ASN A 24 10.82 -6.53 -3.61
CA ASN A 24 10.84 -7.91 -4.06
C ASN A 24 9.85 -8.03 -5.22
N LEU A 25 10.38 -8.40 -6.38
CA LEU A 25 9.59 -8.53 -7.61
C LEU A 25 9.72 -9.96 -8.12
N PRO A 26 8.66 -10.52 -8.72
CA PRO A 26 8.74 -11.82 -9.35
C PRO A 26 9.59 -11.72 -10.62
N ASP A 27 10.26 -12.82 -10.97
CA ASP A 27 11.05 -12.90 -12.20
C ASP A 27 10.18 -12.77 -13.46
N ALA A 28 8.95 -13.30 -13.39
CA ALA A 28 7.97 -13.21 -14.47
C ALA A 28 7.16 -11.91 -14.36
N PRO A 29 6.92 -11.20 -15.48
CA PRO A 29 6.07 -10.02 -15.47
C PRO A 29 4.62 -10.41 -15.16
N LEU A 30 3.98 -9.64 -14.28
CA LEU A 30 2.56 -9.74 -13.98
C LEU A 30 1.81 -8.57 -14.66
N PRO A 31 1.17 -8.79 -15.82
CA PRO A 31 0.41 -7.75 -16.50
C PRO A 31 -0.90 -7.48 -15.75
N VAL A 32 -1.22 -6.20 -15.57
CA VAL A 32 -2.45 -5.72 -14.95
C VAL A 32 -3.01 -4.55 -15.77
N LEU A 33 -4.33 -4.38 -15.76
CA LEU A 33 -5.01 -3.26 -16.39
C LEU A 33 -5.47 -2.28 -15.31
N LEU A 34 -4.77 -1.15 -15.18
CA LEU A 34 -5.07 -0.10 -14.20
C LEU A 34 -4.50 1.25 -14.64
N ASP A 35 -4.91 2.33 -13.99
CA ASP A 35 -4.29 3.64 -14.16
C ASP A 35 -2.96 3.71 -13.40
N ARG A 36 -1.86 3.87 -14.14
CA ARG A 36 -0.50 3.93 -13.59
C ARG A 36 -0.31 5.09 -12.61
N THR A 37 -0.87 6.26 -12.90
CA THR A 37 -0.72 7.46 -12.04
C THR A 37 -1.43 7.25 -10.71
N GLN A 38 -2.60 6.59 -10.74
CA GLN A 38 -3.32 6.26 -9.52
C GLN A 38 -2.58 5.19 -8.69
N LEU A 39 -1.97 4.19 -9.34
CA LEU A 39 -1.10 3.23 -8.65
C LEU A 39 0.07 3.92 -7.96
N ASP A 40 0.76 4.82 -8.67
CA ASP A 40 1.91 5.53 -8.11
C ASP A 40 1.50 6.39 -6.89
N THR A 41 0.36 7.09 -7.00
CA THR A 41 -0.21 7.88 -5.91
C THR A 41 -0.58 6.99 -4.71
N ALA A 42 -1.20 5.83 -4.95
CA ALA A 42 -1.59 4.89 -3.91
C ALA A 42 -0.36 4.37 -3.15
N LEU A 43 0.68 3.94 -3.85
CA LEU A 43 1.92 3.45 -3.23
C LEU A 43 2.66 4.54 -2.45
N ILE A 44 2.69 5.78 -2.96
CA ILE A 44 3.26 6.92 -2.22
C ILE A 44 2.47 7.18 -0.92
N ASN A 45 1.14 7.17 -0.97
CA ASN A 45 0.30 7.38 0.21
C ASN A 45 0.56 6.30 1.28
N ILE A 46 0.66 5.04 0.88
CA ILE A 46 0.98 3.94 1.80
C ILE A 46 2.40 4.11 2.36
N ALA A 47 3.38 4.43 1.52
CA ALA A 47 4.76 4.62 1.93
C ALA A 47 4.91 5.78 2.93
N VAL A 48 4.24 6.91 2.71
CA VAL A 48 4.23 8.04 3.67
C VAL A 48 3.63 7.62 5.01
N ASN A 49 2.56 6.84 5.01
CA ASN A 49 1.99 6.31 6.25
C ASN A 49 2.95 5.36 6.97
N ALA A 50 3.65 4.49 6.23
CA ALA A 50 4.69 3.62 6.78
C ALA A 50 5.84 4.41 7.41
N ARG A 51 6.31 5.49 6.76
CA ARG A 51 7.31 6.40 7.35
C ARG A 51 6.83 7.00 8.66
N ASP A 52 5.61 7.52 8.66
CA ASP A 52 5.07 8.19 9.84
C ASP A 52 4.82 7.20 11.01
N ALA A 53 4.67 5.90 10.72
CA ALA A 53 4.59 4.83 11.72
C ALA A 53 5.96 4.38 12.26
N ILE A 54 7.05 4.65 11.53
CA ILE A 54 8.42 4.32 11.93
C ILE A 54 9.02 5.49 12.72
N ASP A 55 9.33 5.24 14.00
CA ASP A 55 10.10 6.19 14.80
C ASP A 55 11.61 5.96 14.61
N GLY A 56 12.30 6.97 14.09
CA GLY A 56 13.74 6.90 13.83
C GLY A 56 14.10 6.09 12.58
N HIS A 57 14.63 4.88 12.78
CA HIS A 57 15.15 4.00 11.73
C HIS A 57 14.27 2.77 11.55
N GLY A 58 14.07 2.34 10.31
CA GLY A 58 13.24 1.18 10.03
C GLY A 58 13.37 0.68 8.62
N LYS A 59 12.47 -0.23 8.25
CA LYS A 59 12.41 -0.84 6.93
C LYS A 59 11.00 -0.75 6.38
N VAL A 60 10.90 -0.43 5.10
CA VAL A 60 9.68 -0.61 4.29
C VAL A 60 9.99 -1.63 3.21
N THR A 61 9.14 -2.65 3.08
CA THR A 61 9.25 -3.69 2.06
C THR A 61 8.07 -3.60 1.12
N ILE A 62 8.33 -3.58 -0.18
CA ILE A 62 7.33 -3.66 -1.24
C ILE A 62 7.47 -5.02 -1.91
N ASP A 63 6.48 -5.88 -1.74
CA ASP A 63 6.42 -7.21 -2.33
C ASP A 63 5.41 -7.23 -3.47
N VAL A 64 5.77 -7.86 -4.58
CA VAL A 64 4.86 -8.15 -5.68
C VAL A 64 4.86 -9.65 -5.91
N GLU A 65 3.68 -10.25 -5.92
CA GLU A 65 3.54 -11.69 -6.15
C GLU A 65 2.29 -12.02 -6.97
N GLN A 66 2.28 -13.23 -7.55
CA GLN A 66 1.09 -13.75 -8.20
C GLN A 66 0.28 -14.56 -7.19
N LEU A 67 -1.00 -14.23 -7.05
CA LEU A 67 -1.96 -15.03 -6.31
C LEU A 67 -2.87 -15.78 -7.28
N THR A 68 -3.23 -17.02 -6.92
CA THR A 68 -4.21 -17.84 -7.66
C THR A 68 -5.64 -17.67 -7.16
N SER A 69 -5.81 -16.92 -6.07
CA SER A 69 -7.10 -16.57 -5.49
C SER A 69 -6.98 -15.38 -4.55
N VAL A 70 -8.04 -14.59 -4.47
CA VAL A 70 -8.24 -13.58 -3.43
C VAL A 70 -9.20 -14.17 -2.37
N PRO A 71 -8.85 -14.11 -1.07
CA PRO A 71 -9.71 -14.62 -0.01
C PRO A 71 -11.07 -13.90 0.02
N SER A 72 -12.08 -14.57 0.59
CA SER A 72 -13.39 -13.95 0.80
C SER A 72 -13.28 -12.75 1.72
N VAL A 73 -13.68 -11.58 1.23
CA VAL A 73 -13.79 -10.37 2.05
C VAL A 73 -15.24 -10.19 2.48
N ARG A 74 -15.48 -10.23 3.79
CA ARG A 74 -16.81 -10.12 4.43
C ARG A 74 -17.82 -11.14 3.90
N PHE A 75 -18.68 -10.72 2.96
CA PHE A 75 -19.79 -11.51 2.40
C PHE A 75 -19.57 -11.92 0.94
N ALA A 76 -18.43 -11.56 0.34
CA ALA A 76 -18.10 -11.93 -1.03
C ALA A 76 -17.47 -13.33 -1.08
N ALA A 77 -17.83 -14.11 -2.09
CA ALA A 77 -17.19 -15.39 -2.35
C ALA A 77 -15.71 -15.18 -2.74
N PRO A 78 -14.81 -16.14 -2.43
CA PRO A 78 -13.41 -16.07 -2.87
C PRO A 78 -13.34 -15.97 -4.40
N MET A 79 -12.53 -15.05 -4.90
CA MET A 79 -12.29 -14.92 -6.34
C MET A 79 -11.15 -15.86 -6.74
N LYS A 80 -11.39 -16.73 -7.72
CA LYS A 80 -10.36 -17.59 -8.32
C LYS A 80 -9.87 -16.97 -9.62
N GLY A 81 -8.56 -17.03 -9.85
CA GLY A 81 -7.94 -16.42 -11.02
C GLY A 81 -6.50 -16.02 -10.74
N ASN A 82 -5.81 -15.50 -11.75
CA ASN A 82 -4.47 -14.96 -11.57
C ASN A 82 -4.59 -13.48 -11.20
N PHE A 83 -4.09 -13.13 -10.02
CA PHE A 83 -4.05 -11.77 -9.51
C PHE A 83 -2.60 -11.36 -9.27
N ALA A 84 -2.30 -10.08 -9.44
CA ALA A 84 -1.07 -9.50 -8.93
C ALA A 84 -1.38 -8.89 -7.56
N ALA A 85 -0.71 -9.35 -6.51
CA ALA A 85 -0.74 -8.73 -5.21
C ALA A 85 0.44 -7.78 -5.06
N ILE A 86 0.18 -6.61 -4.48
CA ILE A 86 1.21 -5.66 -4.08
C ILE A 86 1.05 -5.44 -2.58
N SER A 87 2.06 -5.80 -1.81
CA SER A 87 2.07 -5.62 -0.36
C SER A 87 3.12 -4.58 0.03
N VAL A 88 2.76 -3.68 0.93
CA VAL A 88 3.69 -2.73 1.54
C VAL A 88 3.70 -3.01 3.04
N SER A 89 4.86 -3.39 3.57
CA SER A 89 5.05 -3.74 4.98
C SER A 89 6.11 -2.86 5.61
N ASP A 90 5.87 -2.40 6.83
CA ASP A 90 6.80 -1.57 7.58
C ASP A 90 7.14 -2.17 8.95
N THR A 91 8.20 -1.64 9.56
CA THR A 91 8.65 -2.02 10.91
C THR A 91 8.26 -0.97 11.95
N GLY A 92 7.19 -0.22 11.70
CA GLY A 92 6.70 0.83 12.59
C GLY A 92 5.89 0.29 13.77
N ALA A 93 5.23 1.19 14.49
CA ALA A 93 4.45 0.88 15.68
C ALA A 93 3.18 0.04 15.41
N GLY A 94 2.82 -0.17 14.14
CA GLY A 94 1.60 -0.86 13.74
C GLY A 94 0.34 -0.02 13.94
N ILE A 95 -0.82 -0.67 13.81
CA ILE A 95 -2.14 -0.05 13.93
C ILE A 95 -2.83 -0.62 15.17
N ASP A 96 -3.39 0.25 16.01
CA ASP A 96 -4.21 -0.16 17.14
C ASP A 96 -5.43 -0.97 16.65
N PRO A 97 -5.66 -2.20 17.13
CA PRO A 97 -6.77 -3.04 16.69
C PRO A 97 -8.15 -2.37 16.77
N SER A 98 -8.35 -1.43 17.71
CA SER A 98 -9.61 -0.70 17.89
C SER A 98 -9.96 0.23 16.73
N VAL A 99 -9.00 0.57 15.87
CA VAL A 99 -9.20 1.50 14.75
C VAL A 99 -8.99 0.89 13.38
N VAL A 100 -8.59 -0.39 13.29
CA VAL A 100 -8.28 -1.08 12.01
C VAL A 100 -9.43 -0.97 11.02
N ASP A 101 -10.67 -1.16 11.46
CA ASP A 101 -11.84 -1.10 10.57
C ASP A 101 -12.15 0.30 10.01
N ARG A 102 -11.55 1.34 10.61
CA ARG A 102 -11.80 2.75 10.30
C ARG A 102 -10.70 3.40 9.48
N ILE A 103 -9.56 2.74 9.28
CA ILE A 103 -8.39 3.36 8.63
C ILE A 103 -8.65 3.80 7.18
N PHE A 104 -9.66 3.23 6.53
CA PHE A 104 -10.10 3.58 5.18
C PHE A 104 -11.21 4.64 5.16
N GLU A 105 -11.76 5.05 6.31
CA GLU A 105 -12.76 6.12 6.39
C GLU A 105 -12.14 7.46 5.95
N PRO A 106 -12.83 8.25 5.09
CA PRO A 106 -12.37 9.58 4.73
C PRO A 106 -12.14 10.47 5.96
N PHE A 107 -11.02 11.18 5.98
CA PHE A 107 -10.59 12.10 7.06
C PHE A 107 -10.25 11.43 8.39
N PHE A 108 -10.31 10.10 8.49
CA PHE A 108 -9.86 9.41 9.69
C PHE A 108 -8.33 9.52 9.85
N THR A 109 -7.88 9.90 11.03
CA THR A 109 -6.45 9.99 11.37
C THR A 109 -6.23 9.85 12.87
N THR A 110 -5.18 9.14 13.26
CA THR A 110 -4.66 9.09 14.64
C THR A 110 -3.56 10.13 14.87
N LYS A 111 -3.11 10.80 13.81
CA LYS A 111 -2.07 11.83 13.86
C LYS A 111 -2.64 13.13 14.47
N GLY A 112 -1.77 13.92 15.10
CA GLY A 112 -2.14 15.22 15.66
C GLY A 112 -2.67 16.22 14.62
N VAL A 113 -3.29 17.29 15.10
CA VAL A 113 -3.87 18.35 14.24
C VAL A 113 -2.80 18.93 13.32
N GLY A 114 -3.07 18.96 12.01
CA GLY A 114 -2.15 19.48 10.99
C GLY A 114 -1.08 18.50 10.52
N ALA A 115 -0.96 17.31 11.13
CA ALA A 115 0.02 16.29 10.73
C ALA A 115 -0.47 15.36 9.60
N GLY A 116 -1.70 15.54 9.11
CA GLY A 116 -2.26 14.80 7.99
C GLY A 116 -3.72 15.15 7.72
N THR A 117 -4.17 14.91 6.49
CA THR A 117 -5.56 15.15 6.07
C THR A 117 -6.51 13.98 6.36
N GLY A 118 -5.96 12.80 6.67
CA GLY A 118 -6.72 11.56 6.81
C GLY A 118 -7.30 11.02 5.49
N LEU A 119 -6.81 11.51 4.33
CA LEU A 119 -7.34 11.09 3.03
C LEU A 119 -6.55 9.97 2.35
N GLY A 120 -5.29 9.73 2.76
CA GLY A 120 -4.37 8.85 2.03
C GLY A 120 -4.92 7.43 1.81
N LEU A 121 -5.33 6.74 2.89
CA LEU A 121 -5.85 5.37 2.78
C LEU A 121 -7.25 5.30 2.16
N SER A 122 -8.10 6.31 2.36
CA SER A 122 -9.40 6.37 1.68
C SER A 122 -9.26 6.48 0.15
N GLN A 123 -8.23 7.21 -0.34
CA GLN A 123 -7.92 7.33 -1.76
C GLN A 123 -7.36 6.02 -2.32
N VAL A 124 -6.47 5.35 -1.57
CA VAL A 124 -5.97 4.01 -1.92
C VAL A 124 -7.13 3.03 -2.09
N PHE A 125 -8.05 2.99 -1.12
CA PHE A 125 -9.22 2.12 -1.17
C PHE A 125 -10.09 2.41 -2.39
N GLY A 126 -10.37 3.69 -2.67
CA GLY A 126 -11.14 4.10 -3.85
C GLY A 126 -10.50 3.66 -5.17
N PHE A 127 -9.18 3.84 -5.31
CA PHE A 127 -8.41 3.38 -6.47
C PHE A 127 -8.50 1.86 -6.66
N VAL A 128 -8.29 1.09 -5.60
CA VAL A 128 -8.33 -0.38 -5.69
C VAL A 128 -9.71 -0.86 -6.11
N LYS A 129 -10.79 -0.28 -5.57
CA LYS A 129 -12.16 -0.61 -5.99
C LYS A 129 -12.46 -0.19 -7.44
N GLN A 130 -11.99 0.97 -7.87
CA GLN A 130 -12.13 1.40 -9.27
C GLN A 130 -11.37 0.49 -10.25
N SER A 131 -10.29 -0.13 -9.79
CA SER A 131 -9.49 -1.07 -10.56
C SER A 131 -9.99 -2.53 -10.46
N GLU A 132 -11.21 -2.73 -9.97
CA GLU A 132 -11.82 -4.05 -9.74
C GLU A 132 -11.00 -4.97 -8.83
N GLY A 133 -10.19 -4.38 -7.93
CA GLY A 133 -9.33 -5.07 -6.98
C GLY A 133 -9.89 -5.14 -5.55
N GLU A 134 -9.06 -5.67 -4.66
CA GLU A 134 -9.37 -5.86 -3.23
C GLU A 134 -8.17 -5.48 -2.35
N VAL A 135 -8.45 -4.99 -1.13
CA VAL A 135 -7.46 -4.64 -0.08
C VAL A 135 -7.66 -5.52 1.13
#